data_AF-A0AAU5YI37-F1
#
_entry.id   AF-A0AAU5YI37-F1
#
_cell.length_a   1.000
_cell.length_b   1.000
_cell.length_c   1.000
_cell.angle_alpha   90.00
_cell.angle_beta   90.00
_cell.angle_gamma   90.00
#
_symmetry.space_group_name_H-M   'P 1'
#
loop_
_entity.id
_entity.type
_entity.pdbx_description
1 polymer ?
#
loop_
_entity_poly.entity_id
_entity_poly.type
_entity_poly.pdbx_seq_one_letter_code
_entity_poly.pdbx_strand_id
1 'polypeptide(L)' 'MAAVGAVQVRCAECDVAVPITTEITSTGVEGSRLIMSVKPDLTDVIAHAWTRDLGRDDL' A
#
# COMPACT_ATOMS: atom_id res chain seq x y z
N MET A 1 19.84 9.05 -5.95
CA MET A 1 18.65 9.84 -5.58
C MET A 1 17.58 8.86 -5.14
N ALA A 2 17.11 9.00 -3.90
CA ALA A 2 15.92 8.32 -3.42
C ALA A 2 14.75 9.29 -3.55
N ALA A 3 13.61 8.82 -4.07
CA ALA A 3 12.36 9.55 -4.11
C ALA A 3 11.37 8.90 -3.15
N VAL A 4 10.51 9.70 -2.53
CA VAL A 4 9.40 9.19 -1.71
C VAL A 4 8.14 9.22 -2.54
N GLY A 5 7.49 8.07 -2.68
CA GLY A 5 6.22 7.90 -3.36
C GLY A 5 5.12 7.43 -2.40
N ALA A 6 3.88 7.44 -2.89
CA ALA A 6 2.76 6.81 -2.20
C ALA A 6 2.05 5.86 -3.17
N VAL A 7 1.80 4.64 -2.72
CA VAL A 7 0.99 3.64 -3.42
C VAL A 7 -0.29 3.43 -2.61
N GLN A 8 -1.44 3.37 -3.27
CA GLN A 8 -2.71 3.07 -2.60
C GLN A 8 -3.03 1.58 -2.70
N VAL A 9 -3.37 0.95 -1.57
CA VAL A 9 -4.01 -0.37 -1.56
C VAL A 9 -5.49 -0.17 -1.33
N ARG A 10 -6.32 -0.71 -2.24
CA ARG A 10 -7.79 -0.62 -2.16
C ARG A 10 -8.39 -1.97 -1.78
N CYS A 11 -9.31 -1.94 -0.82
CA CYS A 11 -10.17 -3.08 -0.54
C CYS A 11 -11.32 -3.11 -1.55
N ALA A 12 -11.48 -4.22 -2.27
CA ALA A 12 -12.53 -4.37 -3.28
C ALA A 12 -13.95 -4.47 -2.68
N GLU A 13 -14.08 -4.89 -1.42
CA GLU A 13 -15.38 -5.16 -0.78
C GLU A 13 -16.01 -3.92 -0.14
N CYS A 14 -15.19 -3.02 0.41
CA CYS A 14 -15.66 -1.83 1.15
C CYS A 14 -15.14 -0.49 0.58
N ASP A 15 -14.43 -0.52 -0.55
CA ASP A 15 -13.82 0.64 -1.25
C ASP A 15 -12.91 1.51 -0.36
N VAL A 16 -12.39 0.97 0.74
CA VAL A 16 -11.41 1.64 1.59
C VAL A 16 -10.05 1.64 0.87
N ALA A 17 -9.43 2.81 0.77
CA ALA A 17 -8.08 2.99 0.23
C ALA A 17 -7.11 3.38 1.35
N VAL A 18 -6.05 2.60 1.52
CA VAL A 18 -4.97 2.88 2.48
C VAL A 18 -3.72 3.30 1.71
N PRO A 19 -3.21 4.54 1.91
CA PRO A 19 -1.95 4.95 1.32
C PRO A 19 -0.78 4.25 2.04
N ILE A 20 0.16 3.74 1.26
CA ILE A 20 1.42 3.14 1.71
C ILE A 20 2.54 4.02 1.19
N THR A 21 3.33 4.57 2.10
CA THR A 21 4.55 5.32 1.75
C THR A 21 5.59 4.35 1.21
N THR A 22 6.23 4.70 0.11
CA THR A 22 7.28 3.89 -0.50
C THR A 22 8.54 4.70 -0.74
N GLU A 23 9.68 4.12 -0.45
CA GLU A 23 10.96 4.64 -0.90
C GLU A 23 11.29 4.06 -2.27
N ILE A 24 11.56 4.94 -3.23
CA ILE A 24 11.89 4.59 -4.60
C ILE A 24 13.35 4.91 -4.83
N THR A 25 14.15 3.87 -5.10
CA THR A 25 15.57 4.02 -5.39
C THR A 25 15.85 3.54 -6.82
N SER A 26 16.52 4.37 -7.62
CA SER A 26 17.04 3.93 -8.92
C SER A 26 18.18 2.93 -8.68
N THR A 27 18.01 1.68 -9.13
CA THR A 27 19.00 0.61 -8.92
C THR A 27 19.90 0.38 -10.13
N GLY A 28 19.56 0.92 -11.30
CA GLY A 28 20.44 0.87 -12.48
C GLY A 28 19.73 1.29 -13.77
N VAL A 29 20.51 1.28 -14.85
CA VAL A 29 20.02 1.46 -16.22
C VAL A 29 20.46 0.24 -17.02
N GLU A 30 19.49 -0.46 -17.62
CA GLU A 30 19.75 -1.58 -18.52
C GLU A 30 19.33 -1.19 -19.94
N GLY A 31 20.33 -0.88 -20.78
CA GLY A 31 20.09 -0.31 -22.10
C GLY A 31 19.38 1.05 -22.00
N SER A 32 18.14 1.13 -22.51
CA SER A 32 17.28 2.32 -22.42
C SER A 32 16.22 2.23 -21.30
N ARG A 33 16.29 1.22 -20.43
CA ARG A 33 15.31 0.99 -19.34
C ARG A 33 15.90 1.44 -18.01
N LEU A 34 15.16 2.31 -17.31
CA LEU A 34 15.46 2.67 -15.93
C LEU A 34 14.87 1.61 -15.01
N ILE A 35 15.70 0.97 -14.18
CA ILE A 35 15.25 0.01 -13.18
C ILE A 35 15.11 0.75 -11.85
N MET A 36 13.91 0.69 -11.28
CA MET A 36 13.58 1.29 -9.99
C MET A 36 13.23 0.18 -9.00
N SER A 37 13.84 0.24 -7.82
CA SER A 37 13.43 -0.58 -6.68
C SER A 37 12.48 0.24 -5.82
N VAL A 38 11.32 -0.33 -5.52
CA VAL A 38 10.30 0.26 -4.66
C VAL A 38 10.27 -0.54 -3.38
N LYS A 39 10.64 0.09 -2.26
CA LYS A 39 10.57 -0.50 -0.93
C LYS A 39 9.43 0.17 -0.17
N PRO A 40 8.35 -0.55 0.18
CA PRO A 40 7.36 0.01 1.07
C PRO A 40 8.01 0.30 2.43
N ASP A 41 7.75 1.49 2.95
CA ASP A 41 7.96 1.75 4.35
C ASP A 41 6.86 0.96 5.07
N LEU A 42 7.27 -0.05 5.84
CA LEU A 42 6.36 -0.86 6.64
C LEU A 42 5.85 0.03 7.77
N THR A 43 4.92 0.93 7.46
CA THR A 43 3.99 1.42 8.47
C THR A 43 3.24 0.19 8.94
N ASP A 44 3.36 -0.13 10.23
CA ASP A 44 2.50 -1.09 10.92
C ASP A 44 1.09 -0.84 10.42
N VAL A 45 0.60 -1.72 9.54
CA VAL A 45 -0.80 -1.70 9.15
C VAL A 45 -1.47 -2.11 10.43
N ILE A 46 -1.88 -1.12 11.23
CA ILE A 46 -2.85 -1.32 12.28
C ILE A 46 -4.07 -1.78 11.50
N ALA A 47 -4.16 -3.10 11.33
CA ALA A 47 -5.39 -3.77 11.03
C ALA A 47 -6.27 -3.43 12.23
N HIS A 48 -6.95 -2.28 12.15
CA HIS A 48 -8.20 -2.11 12.85
C HIS A 48 -8.95 -3.40 12.54
N ALA A 49 -9.15 -4.20 13.59
CA ALA A 49 -9.78 -5.49 13.50
C ALA A 49 -10.92 -5.35 12.50
N TRP A 50 -10.90 -6.16 11.45
CA TRP A 50 -11.98 -6.21 10.47
C TRP A 50 -13.19 -6.79 11.21
N THR A 51 -13.79 -6.01 12.11
CA THR A 51 -15.14 -6.24 12.57
C THR A 51 -15.98 -5.98 11.36
N ARG A 52 -16.27 -7.05 10.60
CA ARG A 52 -17.62 -7.18 10.06
C ARG A 52 -18.51 -6.96 11.27
N ASP A 53 -19.08 -5.77 11.38
CA ASP A 53 -20.35 -5.62 12.05
C ASP A 53 -21.30 -6.51 11.25
N LEU A 54 -21.32 -7.80 11.59
CA LEU A 54 -22.51 -8.59 11.44
C LEU A 54 -23.50 -7.87 12.33
N GLY A 55 -24.23 -6.94 11.72
CA GLY A 55 -25.43 -6.40 12.30
C GLY A 55 -26.14 -7.56 12.96
N ARG A 56 -26.40 -7.39 14.24
CA ARG A 56 -27.47 -8.07 14.94
C ARG A 56 -28.69 -7.94 14.03
N ASP A 57 -28.95 -8.96 13.22
CA ASP A 57 -30.29 -9.24 12.74
C ASP A 57 -30.98 -9.86 13.94
N ASP A 58 -31.81 -9.03 14.57
CA ASP A 58 -32.82 -9.46 15.51
C ASP A 58 -33.75 -10.46 14.79
N LEU A 59 -33.51 -11.78 14.94
CA LEU A 59 -34.54 -12.82 15.08
C LEU A 59 -33.95 -14.18 15.53
#